data_AF-A0A3M1W6Y4-F1
#
_entry.id   AF-A0A3M1W6Y4-F1
#
_cell.length_a   1.000
_cell.length_b   1.000
_cell.length_c   1.000
_cell.angle_alpha   90.00
_cell.angle_beta   90.00
_cell.angle_gamma   90.00
#
_symmetry.space_group_name_H-M   'P 1'
#
loop_
_entity.id
_entity.type
_entity.pdbx_description
1 polymer ?
#
loop_
_entity_poly.entity_id
_entity_poly.type
_entity_poly.pdbx_seq_one_letter_code
_entity_poly.pdbx_strand_id
1 'polypeptide(L)'
;MRELRFDPLRNRWVIVSPERARRPSDYLIEGRSQPARDAVACPFCRGHEARTPPEIYAIRDGQSAPNTPGWRVRVVPNKFPALRIEDEAIRFGVGISTIST
;
A
#
# COMPACT_ATOMS: atom_id res chain seq x y z
N MET A 1 7.55 -8.51 30.36
CA MET A 1 6.17 -8.65 30.83
C MET A 1 5.28 -8.99 29.64
N ARG A 2 4.39 -9.97 29.78
CA ARG A 2 3.37 -10.31 28.77
C ARG A 2 2.05 -9.69 29.23
N GLU A 3 1.35 -9.03 28.34
CA GLU A 3 0.10 -8.33 28.68
C GLU A 3 -0.90 -8.36 27.52
N LEU A 4 -2.17 -8.13 27.87
CA LEU A 4 -3.25 -7.91 26.93
C LEU A 4 -3.57 -6.42 26.89
N ARG A 5 -3.55 -5.84 25.69
CA ARG A 5 -3.96 -4.45 25.46
C ARG A 5 -5.18 -4.43 24.54
N PHE A 6 -6.19 -3.65 24.90
CA PHE A 6 -7.36 -3.44 24.06
C PHE A 6 -7.12 -2.27 23.09
N ASP A 7 -7.35 -2.50 21.80
CA ASP A 7 -7.35 -1.47 20.76
C ASP A 7 -8.81 -0.98 20.57
N PRO A 8 -9.18 0.21 21.09
CA PRO A 8 -10.54 0.73 20.96
C PRO A 8 -10.88 1.14 19.53
N LEU A 9 -9.89 1.40 18.66
CA LEU A 9 -10.14 1.78 17.26
C LEU A 9 -10.58 0.58 16.43
N ARG A 10 -10.09 -0.61 16.77
CA ARG A 10 -10.43 -1.87 16.09
C ARG A 10 -11.33 -2.80 16.90
N ASN A 11 -11.70 -2.39 18.12
CA ASN A 11 -12.48 -3.16 19.07
C ASN A 11 -11.94 -4.59 19.26
N ARG A 12 -10.62 -4.73 19.48
CA ARG A 12 -9.97 -6.05 19.62
C ARG A 12 -8.88 -6.06 20.67
N TRP A 13 -8.66 -7.22 21.27
CA TRP A 13 -7.54 -7.47 22.17
C TRP A 13 -6.28 -7.85 21.40
N VAL A 14 -5.13 -7.33 21.83
CA VAL A 14 -3.81 -7.61 21.28
C VAL A 14 -2.92 -8.16 22.38
N ILE A 15 -2.20 -9.24 22.07
CA ILE A 15 -1.21 -9.84 22.95
C ILE A 15 0.13 -9.14 22.72
N VAL A 16 0.70 -8.56 23.78
CA VAL A 16 2.05 -7.98 23.76
C VAL A 16 2.99 -8.89 24.53
N SER A 17 3.99 -9.43 23.84
CA SER A 17 4.96 -10.37 24.43
C SER A 17 6.37 -10.12 23.89
N PRO A 18 7.14 -9.17 24.48
CA PRO A 18 8.47 -8.78 23.99
C PRO A 18 9.46 -9.93 23.84
N GLU A 19 9.34 -10.97 24.67
CA GLU A 19 10.18 -12.17 24.61
C GLU A 19 10.04 -12.98 23.31
N ARG A 20 8.91 -12.86 22.58
CA ARG A 20 8.74 -13.53 21.28
C ARG A 20 9.75 -13.02 20.25
N ALA A 21 10.11 -11.74 20.31
CA ALA A 21 11.03 -11.13 19.36
C ALA A 21 12.48 -11.67 19.44
N ARG A 22 12.81 -12.48 20.46
CA ARG A 22 14.13 -13.13 20.59
C ARG A 22 14.18 -14.53 19.96
N ARG A 23 13.10 -15.00 19.32
CA ARG A 23 13.07 -16.32 18.68
C ARG A 23 13.94 -16.32 17.42
N PRO A 24 14.86 -17.27 17.24
CA PRO A 24 15.81 -17.31 16.11
C PRO A 24 15.18 -17.32 14.71
N SER A 25 13.88 -17.59 14.57
CA SER A 25 13.14 -17.67 13.30
C SER A 25 12.55 -16.35 12.80
N ASP A 26 12.42 -15.33 13.66
CA ASP A 26 11.66 -14.12 13.34
C ASP A 26 12.52 -13.04 12.62
N TYR A 27 13.78 -13.37 12.30
CA TYR A 27 14.75 -12.48 11.66
C TYR A 27 14.80 -12.58 10.13
N LEU A 28 13.75 -13.09 9.48
CA LEU A 28 13.58 -12.89 8.04
C LEU A 28 13.22 -11.43 7.80
N ILE A 29 14.26 -10.58 7.78
CA ILE A 29 14.15 -9.26 7.16
C ILE A 29 14.07 -9.54 5.67
N GLU A 30 12.86 -9.82 5.17
CA GLU A 30 12.61 -9.84 3.74
C GLU A 30 13.14 -8.54 3.15
N GLY A 31 13.95 -8.71 2.10
CA GLY A 31 15.01 -7.81 1.74
C GLY A 31 14.62 -6.35 1.78
N ARG A 32 15.56 -5.53 2.27
CA ARG A 32 15.70 -4.16 1.80
C ARG A 32 16.00 -4.26 0.30
N SER A 33 14.96 -4.48 -0.50
CA SER A 33 15.05 -4.51 -1.95
C SER A 33 15.67 -3.19 -2.34
N GLN A 34 16.94 -3.21 -2.75
CA GLN A 34 17.54 -2.05 -3.39
C GLN A 34 16.58 -1.66 -4.50
N PRO A 35 16.19 -0.37 -4.61
CA PRO A 35 15.34 0.05 -5.71
C PRO A 35 16.03 -0.44 -6.97
N ALA A 36 15.31 -1.26 -7.75
CA ALA A 36 15.84 -1.80 -9.00
C ALA A 36 16.47 -0.64 -9.76
N ARG A 37 17.77 -0.75 -10.07
CA ARG A 37 18.57 0.31 -10.70
C ARG A 37 18.09 0.66 -12.12
N ASP A 38 17.04 0.01 -12.59
CA ASP A 38 16.43 0.22 -13.88
C ASP A 38 15.37 1.32 -13.81
N ALA A 39 15.82 2.57 -13.64
CA ALA A 39 15.00 3.75 -13.86
C ALA A 39 14.34 3.74 -15.25
N VAL A 40 14.91 3.00 -16.20
CA VAL A 40 14.39 2.77 -17.56
C VAL A 40 13.01 2.08 -17.57
N ALA A 41 12.70 1.25 -16.57
CA ALA A 41 11.44 0.48 -16.56
C ALA A 41 10.32 1.10 -15.72
N CYS A 42 10.60 2.09 -14.86
CA CYS A 42 9.64 2.61 -13.89
C CYS A 42 8.57 3.51 -14.55
N PRO A 43 7.28 3.14 -14.57
CA PRO A 43 6.23 3.96 -15.17
C PRO A 43 5.94 5.26 -14.40
N PHE A 44 6.37 5.36 -13.14
CA PHE A 44 6.13 6.53 -12.28
C PHE A 44 7.28 7.54 -12.30
N CYS A 45 8.40 7.23 -12.94
CA CYS A 45 9.51 8.17 -13.10
C CYS A 45 9.16 9.30 -14.08
N ARG A 46 9.79 10.47 -13.90
CA ARG A 46 9.66 11.59 -14.85
C ARG A 46 10.11 11.17 -16.24
N GLY A 47 9.41 11.65 -17.28
CA GLY A 47 9.65 11.28 -18.67
C GLY A 47 8.86 10.05 -19.12
N HIS A 48 8.26 9.28 -18.20
CA HIS A 48 7.44 8.12 -18.50
C HIS A 48 5.93 8.37 -18.27
N GLU A 49 5.50 9.62 -18.31
CA GLU A 49 4.11 10.00 -18.02
C GLU A 49 3.09 9.32 -18.94
N ALA A 50 3.49 8.98 -20.17
CA ALA A 50 2.67 8.22 -21.13
C ALA A 50 2.40 6.76 -20.72
N ARG A 51 3.12 6.23 -19.72
CA ARG A 51 2.96 4.84 -19.23
C ARG A 51 1.99 4.71 -18.07
N THR A 52 1.50 5.83 -17.55
CA THR A 52 0.44 5.89 -16.53
C THR A 52 -0.88 6.33 -17.16
N PRO A 53 -2.03 6.03 -16.55
CA PRO A 53 -3.27 6.71 -16.90
C PRO A 53 -3.12 8.25 -16.77
N PRO A 54 -3.97 9.03 -17.47
CA PRO A 54 -3.94 10.50 -17.38
C PRO A 54 -4.02 10.98 -15.94
N GLU A 55 -3.19 11.95 -15.58
CA GLU A 55 -3.23 12.55 -14.25
C GLU A 55 -4.56 13.27 -14.00
N ILE A 56 -5.08 13.12 -12.78
CA ILE A 56 -6.26 13.86 -12.30
C ILE A 56 -5.85 15.16 -11.59
N TYR A 57 -4.63 15.21 -11.07
CA TYR A 57 -4.08 16.38 -10.39
C TYR A 57 -2.55 16.31 -10.35
N ALA A 58 -1.88 17.46 -10.35
CA ALA A 58 -0.43 17.54 -10.17
C ALA A 58 -0.02 18.83 -9.46
N ILE A 59 0.98 18.72 -8.59
CA ILE A 59 1.68 19.87 -7.99
C ILE A 59 2.94 20.12 -8.82
N ARG A 60 3.09 21.33 -9.37
CA ARG A 60 4.16 21.72 -10.29
C ARG A 60 4.79 23.03 -9.81
N ASP A 61 6.10 23.16 -9.97
CA ASP A 61 6.85 24.37 -9.56
C ASP A 61 6.86 25.48 -10.63
N GLY A 62 6.17 25.25 -11.74
CA GLY A 62 5.97 26.20 -12.82
C GLY A 62 4.84 25.76 -13.74
N GLN A 63 4.72 26.42 -14.89
CA GLN A 63 3.70 26.13 -15.89
C GLN A 63 4.18 25.00 -16.81
N SER A 64 4.03 23.76 -16.37
CA SER A 64 4.22 22.57 -17.21
C SER A 64 2.86 21.97 -17.57
N ALA A 65 2.74 21.42 -18.79
CA ALA A 65 1.49 20.86 -19.27
C ALA A 65 1.11 19.56 -18.54
N PRO A 66 -0.18 19.23 -18.42
CA PRO A 66 -0.62 17.96 -17.87
C PRO A 66 0.04 16.77 -18.58
N ASN A 67 0.36 15.71 -17.83
CA ASN A 67 1.01 14.51 -18.36
C ASN A 67 2.39 14.76 -19.01
N THR A 68 3.07 15.85 -18.62
CA THR A 68 4.46 16.12 -18.99
C THR A 68 5.34 16.25 -17.75
N PRO A 69 6.67 16.10 -17.89
CA PRO A 69 7.62 16.34 -16.80
C PRO A 69 7.51 17.74 -16.18
N GLY A 70 8.11 17.93 -15.00
CA GLY A 70 8.08 19.22 -14.27
C GLY A 70 7.17 19.25 -13.04
N TRP A 71 6.59 18.12 -12.69
CA TRP A 71 5.80 17.91 -11.49
C TRP A 71 6.67 17.54 -10.29
N ARG A 72 6.24 17.93 -9.09
CA ARG A 72 6.74 17.43 -7.80
C ARG A 72 5.97 16.20 -7.36
N VAL A 73 4.65 16.22 -7.54
CA VAL A 73 3.74 15.11 -7.23
C VAL A 73 2.68 15.01 -8.33
N ARG A 74 2.35 13.79 -8.74
CA ARG A 74 1.21 13.48 -9.63
C ARG A 74 0.24 12.55 -8.92
N VAL A 75 -1.04 12.83 -9.10
CA VAL A 75 -2.13 11.92 -8.75
C VAL A 75 -2.65 11.33 -10.06
N VAL A 76 -2.51 10.02 -10.20
CA VAL A 76 -2.96 9.26 -11.37
C VAL A 76 -3.91 8.15 -10.90
N PRO A 77 -4.95 7.81 -11.69
CA PRO A 77 -5.76 6.64 -11.42
C PRO A 77 -4.90 5.38 -11.36
N ASN A 78 -5.24 4.46 -10.46
CA ASN A 78 -4.62 3.15 -10.48
C ASN A 78 -5.07 2.40 -11.75
N LYS A 79 -4.13 1.94 -12.58
CA LYS A 79 -4.40 1.18 -13.81
C LYS A 79 -5.07 -0.17 -13.54
N PHE A 80 -4.83 -0.75 -12.35
CA PHE A 80 -5.41 -2.00 -11.88
C PHE A 80 -6.09 -1.76 -10.52
N PRO A 81 -7.22 -1.03 -10.50
CA PRO A 81 -7.85 -0.65 -9.25
C PRO A 81 -8.50 -1.87 -8.58
N ALA A 82 -8.41 -1.94 -7.25
CA ALA A 82 -9.08 -2.99 -6.49
C ALA A 82 -10.61 -2.82 -6.46
N LEU A 83 -11.09 -1.58 -6.65
CA LEU A 83 -12.50 -1.20 -6.66
C LEU A 83 -12.72 -0.18 -7.76
N ARG A 84 -13.85 -0.26 -8.46
CA ARG A 84 -14.27 0.75 -9.44
C ARG A 84 -15.45 1.53 -8.88
N ILE A 85 -15.59 2.78 -9.32
CA ILE A 85 -16.70 3.65 -8.89
C ILE A 85 -18.03 3.12 -9.44
N GLU A 86 -17.97 2.43 -10.58
CA GLU A 86 -19.13 1.83 -11.24
C GLU A 86 -19.63 0.55 -10.54
N ASP A 87 -18.81 -0.07 -9.69
CA ASP A 87 -19.13 -1.35 -9.05
C ASP A 87 -19.80 -1.12 -7.69
N GLU A 88 -20.85 -1.89 -7.39
CA GLU A 88 -21.47 -1.86 -6.07
C GLU A 88 -20.54 -2.51 -5.03
N ALA A 89 -20.28 -1.82 -3.93
CA ALA A 89 -19.43 -2.34 -2.86
C ALA A 89 -20.18 -3.40 -2.06
N ILE A 90 -19.99 -4.67 -2.39
CA ILE A 90 -20.65 -5.77 -1.69
C ILE A 90 -19.83 -6.17 -0.46
N ARG A 91 -20.45 -6.10 0.72
CA ARG A 91 -19.85 -6.56 1.97
C ARG A 91 -20.26 -8.02 2.22
N PHE A 92 -19.32 -8.94 2.05
CA PHE A 92 -19.50 -10.33 2.47
C PHE A 92 -18.75 -10.58 3.78
N GLY A 93 -19.46 -11.06 4.81
CA GLY A 93 -18.87 -11.50 6.07
C GLY A 93 -18.81 -13.01 6.12
N VAL A 94 -17.61 -13.59 6.10
CA VAL A 94 -17.43 -15.00 6.48
C VAL A 94 -17.34 -15.04 8.00
N GLY A 95 -18.38 -15.57 8.64
CA GLY A 95 -18.39 -15.81 10.09
C GLY A 95 -17.36 -16.86 10.50
N ILE A 96 -16.91 -16.80 11.75
CA ILE A 96 -16.08 -17.87 12.34
C ILE A 96 -16.97 -19.11 12.49
N SER A 97 -16.67 -20.15 11.71
CA SER A 97 -17.27 -21.48 11.89
C SER A 97 -16.31 -22.30 12.75
N THR A 98 -16.75 -22.72 13.92
CA THR A 98 -16.01 -23.69 14.74
C THR A 98 -16.09 -25.06 14.06
N ILE A 99 -14.96 -25.59 13.61
CA ILE A 99 -14.81 -27.03 13.37
C ILE A 99 -14.73 -27.68 14.74
N SER A 100 -15.84 -28.24 15.20
CA SER A 100 -15.84 -29.19 16.31
C SER A 100 -15.54 -30.57 15.72
N THR A 101 -14.35 -31.08 16.03
CA THR A 101 -14.03 -32.52 15.95
C THR A 101 -14.47 -33.20 17.24
#